data_AF-A0AAV4J9H9-F1
#
_entry.id   AF-A0AAV4J9H9-F1
#
_cell.length_a   1.000
_cell.length_b   1.000
_cell.length_c   1.000
_cell.angle_alpha   90.00
_cell.angle_beta   90.00
_cell.angle_gamma   90.00
#
_symmetry.space_group_name_H-M   'P 1'
#
loop_
_entity.id
_entity.type
_entity.pdbx_description
1 polymer ?
#
loop_
_entity_poly.entity_id
_entity_poly.type
_entity_poly.pdbx_seq_one_letter_code
_entity_poly.pdbx_strand_id
1 'polypeptide(L)'
;MEGRSYSDGLHQAIQAKEQVEIDEETQTLATITYQNLFRMFKKLSGMTGTAKTEEDEFIDIYNMRVSVVPTNMPIIRHDEKDIVFVTKKAKYKAIVEDVKERKRRGQPVLIGTEEVSESEILSKLLSKENIKHTVLNAKQNANEAEIISNAGIFGSVTIATNMAGRGTDIKLTEESVAAGGLYVLGTNKAEARRIDNQLRGRSGRQDVDPAIALGAPIAAASKSSGHFAT
;
A
#
# COMPACT_ATOMS: atom_id res chain seq x y z
N MET A 1 9.60 5.31 26.93
CA MET A 1 9.60 4.96 25.50
C MET A 1 11.01 5.16 25.00
N GLU A 2 11.64 4.12 24.50
CA GLU A 2 13.01 4.18 23.99
C GLU A 2 13.09 5.17 22.81
N GLY A 3 14.08 6.06 22.80
CA GLY A 3 14.31 7.04 21.72
C GLY A 3 13.39 8.27 21.67
N ARG A 4 12.62 8.57 22.74
CA ARG A 4 11.84 9.82 22.83
C ARG A 4 12.30 10.66 24.02
N SER A 5 12.52 11.94 23.77
CA SER A 5 12.92 12.93 24.79
C SER A 5 11.75 13.84 25.17
N TYR A 6 11.76 14.34 26.41
CA TYR A 6 10.82 15.39 26.83
C TYR A 6 11.19 16.72 26.15
N SER A 7 10.18 17.55 25.84
CA SER A 7 10.39 18.85 25.19
C SER A 7 10.94 19.92 26.14
N ASP A 8 11.34 21.06 25.57
CA ASP A 8 11.67 22.29 26.29
C ASP A 8 12.78 22.14 27.35
N GLY A 9 13.79 21.31 27.05
CA GLY A 9 14.93 21.07 27.95
C GLY A 9 14.60 20.23 29.19
N LEU A 10 13.34 19.76 29.35
CA LEU A 10 12.93 18.97 30.50
C LEU A 10 13.68 17.64 30.57
N HIS A 11 14.02 17.05 29.41
CA HIS A 11 14.74 15.78 29.38
C HIS A 11 16.15 15.93 29.95
N GLN A 12 16.84 16.98 29.54
CA GLN A 12 18.18 17.33 30.01
C GLN A 12 18.16 17.70 31.50
N ALA A 13 17.12 18.40 31.96
CA ALA A 13 16.95 18.70 33.39
C ALA A 13 16.78 17.42 34.23
N ILE A 14 16.04 16.43 33.72
CA ILE A 14 15.90 15.12 34.37
C ILE A 14 17.24 14.36 34.33
N GLN A 15 17.95 14.36 33.20
CA GLN A 15 19.27 13.72 33.08
C GLN A 15 20.28 14.31 34.08
N ALA A 16 20.30 15.64 34.21
CA ALA A 16 21.11 16.35 35.20
C ALA A 16 20.72 15.98 36.65
N LYS A 17 19.42 15.88 36.94
CA LYS A 17 18.90 15.46 38.26
C LYS A 17 19.31 14.03 38.61
N GLU A 18 19.22 13.12 37.64
CA GLU A 18 19.54 11.70 37.81
C GLU A 18 21.04 11.41 37.61
N GLN A 19 21.87 12.45 37.40
CA GLN A 19 23.32 12.36 37.24
C GLN A 19 23.78 11.41 36.13
N VAL A 20 23.02 11.36 35.04
CA VAL A 20 23.39 10.62 33.83
C VAL A 20 23.96 11.57 32.77
N GLU A 21 24.56 11.00 31.72
CA GLU A 21 25.04 11.78 30.58
C GLU A 21 23.89 12.60 29.97
N ILE A 22 24.16 13.87 29.70
CA ILE A 22 23.18 14.81 29.15
C ILE A 22 23.31 14.77 27.64
N ASP A 23 22.22 14.44 26.96
CA ASP A 23 22.20 14.41 25.49
C ASP A 23 22.24 15.82 24.90
N GLU A 24 22.95 15.99 23.78
CA GLU A 24 22.98 17.25 23.04
C GLU A 24 21.60 17.59 22.45
N GLU A 25 21.14 18.83 22.66
CA GLU A 25 19.86 19.28 22.13
C GLU A 25 19.96 19.61 20.63
N THR A 26 19.16 18.94 19.80
CA THR A 26 18.99 19.33 18.40
C THR A 26 17.95 20.46 18.31
N GLN A 27 18.41 21.70 18.12
CA GLN A 27 17.51 22.84 17.97
C GLN A 27 16.93 22.92 16.55
N THR A 28 15.61 23.00 16.45
CA THR A 28 14.92 23.25 15.17
C THR A 28 14.93 24.74 14.84
N LEU A 29 15.72 25.16 13.85
CA LEU A 29 15.86 26.58 13.49
C LEU A 29 14.66 27.15 12.72
N ALA A 30 14.01 26.33 11.89
CA ALA A 30 12.88 26.74 11.06
C ALA A 30 11.92 25.57 10.84
N THR A 31 10.64 25.86 10.71
CA THR A 31 9.59 24.87 10.43
C THR A 31 8.52 25.48 9.57
N ILE A 32 8.06 24.74 8.57
CA ILE A 32 6.88 25.08 7.77
C ILE A 32 6.09 23.80 7.49
N THR A 33 4.77 23.89 7.52
CA THR A 33 3.90 22.79 7.11
C THR A 33 3.80 22.73 5.59
N TYR A 34 3.55 21.55 5.02
CA TYR A 34 3.33 21.43 3.57
C TYR A 34 2.15 22.28 3.10
N GLN A 35 1.09 22.37 3.89
CA GLN A 35 -0.08 23.21 3.59
C GLN A 35 0.34 24.67 3.39
N ASN A 36 1.11 25.22 4.33
CA ASN A 36 1.59 26.59 4.26
C ASN A 36 2.59 26.79 3.12
N LEU A 37 3.51 25.84 2.92
CA LEU A 37 4.47 25.88 1.83
C LEU A 37 3.79 25.94 0.46
N PHE A 38 2.81 25.06 0.20
CA PHE A 38 2.13 25.01 -1.09
C PHE A 38 1.19 26.20 -1.33
N ARG A 39 0.65 26.81 -0.27
CA ARG A 39 -0.14 28.05 -0.36
C ARG A 39 0.67 29.26 -0.82
N MET A 40 2.01 29.22 -0.74
CA MET A 40 2.88 30.30 -1.22
C MET A 40 2.98 30.35 -2.76
N PHE A 41 2.59 29.29 -3.46
CA PHE A 41 2.67 29.25 -4.92
C PHE A 41 1.53 30.05 -5.56
N LYS A 42 1.87 30.89 -6.55
CA LYS A 42 0.87 31.68 -7.32
C LYS A 42 -0.16 30.81 -8.02
N LYS A 43 0.24 29.62 -8.46
CA LYS A 43 -0.61 28.63 -9.12
C LYS A 43 -0.24 27.26 -8.59
N LEU A 44 -1.25 26.52 -8.14
CA LEU A 44 -1.10 25.17 -7.63
C LEU A 44 -1.97 24.21 -8.45
N SER A 45 -1.41 23.05 -8.77
CA SER A 45 -2.10 21.97 -9.47
C SER A 45 -1.54 20.63 -9.00
N GLY A 46 -2.36 19.59 -9.00
CA GLY A 46 -1.96 18.25 -8.58
C GLY A 46 -2.68 17.18 -9.39
N MET A 47 -2.07 16.00 -9.46
CA MET A 47 -2.65 14.83 -10.13
C MET A 47 -2.53 13.59 -9.23
N THR A 48 -3.58 12.80 -9.18
CA THR A 48 -3.62 11.52 -8.45
C THR A 48 -4.83 10.71 -8.92
N GLY A 49 -4.75 9.38 -8.81
CA GLY A 49 -5.89 8.50 -9.08
C GLY A 49 -6.94 8.45 -7.95
N THR A 50 -6.68 9.09 -6.80
CA THR A 50 -7.49 8.93 -5.57
C THR A 50 -7.76 10.26 -4.86
N ALA A 51 -8.21 11.29 -5.58
CA ALA A 51 -8.54 12.60 -4.96
C ALA A 51 -10.02 12.79 -4.62
N LYS A 52 -10.94 12.12 -5.33
CA LYS A 52 -12.36 12.47 -5.29
C LYS A 52 -13.02 12.27 -3.93
N THR A 53 -12.53 11.34 -3.11
CA THR A 53 -13.05 11.11 -1.75
C THR A 53 -12.68 12.23 -0.78
N GLU A 54 -11.57 12.94 -1.04
CA GLU A 54 -11.04 14.00 -0.19
C GLU A 54 -11.21 15.38 -0.86
N GLU A 55 -12.19 15.54 -1.75
CA GLU A 55 -12.38 16.79 -2.50
C GLU A 55 -12.59 17.99 -1.58
N ASP A 56 -13.38 17.81 -0.51
CA ASP A 56 -13.63 18.86 0.47
C ASP A 56 -12.33 19.32 1.15
N GLU A 57 -11.42 18.39 1.49
CA GLU A 57 -10.10 18.73 2.04
C GLU A 57 -9.25 19.55 1.05
N PHE A 58 -9.29 19.21 -0.25
CA PHE A 58 -8.59 19.98 -1.28
C PHE A 58 -9.17 21.38 -1.46
N ILE A 59 -10.49 21.54 -1.34
CA ILE A 59 -11.16 22.84 -1.42
C ILE A 59 -10.83 23.69 -0.19
N ASP A 60 -10.97 23.13 1.02
CA ASP A 60 -10.79 23.88 2.27
C ASP A 60 -9.32 24.29 2.48
N ILE A 61 -8.39 23.39 2.19
CA ILE A 61 -6.96 23.66 2.42
C ILE A 61 -6.35 24.41 1.24
N TYR A 62 -6.65 24.03 0.00
CA TYR A 62 -5.93 24.55 -1.17
C TYR A 62 -6.79 25.34 -2.17
N ASN A 63 -8.11 25.46 -1.93
CA ASN A 63 -9.07 26.03 -2.88
C ASN A 63 -8.98 25.34 -4.25
N MET A 64 -8.78 24.02 -4.25
CA MET A 64 -8.63 23.20 -5.44
C MET A 64 -9.81 22.26 -5.61
N ARG A 65 -10.47 22.32 -6.78
CA ARG A 65 -11.51 21.35 -7.15
C ARG A 65 -10.91 20.07 -7.70
N VAL A 66 -11.61 18.95 -7.52
CA VAL A 66 -11.17 17.65 -8.05
C VAL A 66 -11.96 17.31 -9.31
N SER A 67 -11.31 17.42 -10.46
CA SER A 67 -11.86 16.96 -11.74
C SER A 67 -11.48 15.51 -12.00
N VAL A 68 -12.48 14.62 -12.11
CA VAL A 68 -12.26 13.21 -12.44
C VAL A 68 -12.08 13.09 -13.96
N VAL A 69 -10.88 12.73 -14.39
CA VAL A 69 -10.57 12.46 -15.79
C VAL A 69 -11.01 11.02 -16.13
N PRO A 70 -11.79 10.79 -17.20
CA PRO A 70 -12.16 9.44 -17.64
C PRO A 70 -10.94 8.58 -17.94
N THR A 71 -11.06 7.26 -17.75
CA THR A 71 -10.02 6.32 -18.16
C THR A 71 -9.98 6.18 -19.68
N ASN A 72 -8.79 5.98 -20.24
CA ASN A 72 -8.61 5.83 -21.69
C ASN A 72 -9.30 4.57 -22.28
N MET A 73 -9.52 3.55 -21.46
CA MET A 73 -10.24 2.30 -21.76
C MET A 73 -11.17 1.96 -20.59
N PRO A 74 -12.24 1.19 -20.81
CA PRO A 74 -13.10 0.69 -19.74
C PRO A 74 -12.34 -0.14 -18.71
N ILE A 75 -12.69 0.03 -17.43
CA ILE A 75 -12.14 -0.78 -16.34
C ILE A 75 -12.91 -2.10 -16.28
N ILE A 76 -12.21 -3.22 -16.51
CA ILE A 76 -12.76 -4.59 -16.42
C ILE A 76 -12.35 -5.32 -15.13
N ARG A 77 -11.75 -4.60 -14.18
CA ARG A 77 -11.35 -5.16 -12.89
C ARG A 77 -12.57 -5.51 -12.04
N HIS A 78 -12.54 -6.68 -11.41
CA HIS A 78 -13.52 -7.16 -10.47
C HIS A 78 -13.08 -6.85 -9.04
N ASP A 79 -13.82 -5.95 -8.40
CA ASP A 79 -13.60 -5.60 -7.00
C ASP A 79 -14.50 -6.47 -6.12
N GLU A 80 -13.89 -7.45 -5.45
CA GLU A 80 -14.58 -8.38 -4.56
C GLU A 80 -14.99 -7.70 -3.25
N LYS A 81 -16.03 -8.25 -2.61
CA LYS A 81 -16.46 -7.78 -1.29
C LYS A 81 -15.42 -8.13 -0.22
N ASP A 82 -15.38 -7.31 0.82
CA ASP A 82 -14.48 -7.55 1.95
C ASP A 82 -14.83 -8.87 2.66
N ILE A 83 -13.81 -9.63 3.03
CA ILE A 83 -13.97 -10.85 3.83
C ILE A 83 -13.53 -10.55 5.25
N VAL A 84 -14.44 -10.72 6.21
CA VAL A 84 -14.20 -10.41 7.62
C VAL A 84 -13.90 -11.69 8.41
N PHE A 85 -12.82 -11.68 9.17
CA PHE A 85 -12.42 -12.78 10.03
C PHE A 85 -12.51 -12.41 11.51
N VAL A 86 -12.90 -13.38 12.35
CA VAL A 86 -12.97 -13.20 13.81
C VAL A 86 -11.58 -13.12 14.43
N THR A 87 -10.61 -13.89 13.93
CA THR A 87 -9.26 -13.95 14.48
C THR A 87 -8.20 -13.63 13.43
N LYS A 88 -7.11 -12.98 13.86
CA LYS A 88 -5.94 -12.73 12.99
C LYS A 88 -5.36 -14.03 12.44
N LYS A 89 -5.36 -15.11 13.23
CA LYS A 89 -4.88 -16.43 12.79
C LYS A 89 -5.71 -17.00 11.65
N ALA A 90 -7.04 -16.90 11.72
CA ALA A 90 -7.93 -17.33 10.64
C ALA A 90 -7.73 -16.47 9.38
N LYS A 91 -7.58 -15.14 9.55
CA LYS A 91 -7.26 -14.21 8.46
C LYS A 91 -5.98 -14.63 7.71
N TYR A 92 -4.87 -14.79 8.43
CA TYR A 92 -3.60 -15.16 7.80
C TYR A 92 -3.64 -16.53 7.13
N LYS A 93 -4.30 -17.52 7.74
CA LYS A 93 -4.50 -18.83 7.11
C LYS A 93 -5.27 -18.70 5.79
N ALA A 94 -6.36 -17.94 5.78
CA ALA A 94 -7.16 -17.72 4.58
C ALA A 94 -6.44 -16.89 3.50
N ILE A 95 -5.52 -16.00 3.88
CA ILE A 95 -4.65 -15.30 2.94
C ILE A 95 -3.69 -16.30 2.28
N VAL A 96 -3.00 -17.13 3.07
CA VAL A 96 -2.02 -18.09 2.56
C VAL A 96 -2.66 -19.11 1.62
N GLU A 97 -3.83 -19.66 1.96
CA GLU A 97 -4.55 -20.61 1.09
C GLU A 97 -4.98 -19.98 -0.24
N ASP A 98 -5.45 -18.73 -0.23
CA ASP A 98 -5.83 -18.01 -1.44
C ASP A 98 -4.61 -17.73 -2.32
N VAL A 99 -3.50 -17.24 -1.74
CA VAL A 99 -2.24 -17.05 -2.46
C VAL A 99 -1.75 -18.37 -3.08
N LYS A 100 -1.89 -19.48 -2.36
CA LYS A 100 -1.52 -20.82 -2.83
C LYS A 100 -2.38 -21.24 -4.03
N GLU A 101 -3.68 -21.02 -3.98
CA GLU A 101 -4.60 -21.31 -5.09
C GLU A 101 -4.27 -20.46 -6.33
N ARG A 102 -4.06 -19.16 -6.16
CA ARG A 102 -3.73 -18.20 -7.23
C ARG A 102 -2.40 -18.55 -7.89
N LYS A 103 -1.38 -18.83 -7.08
CA LYS A 103 -0.07 -19.26 -7.57
C LYS A 103 -0.12 -20.59 -8.31
N ARG A 104 -0.96 -21.55 -7.87
CA ARG A 104 -1.17 -22.82 -8.58
C ARG A 104 -1.74 -22.60 -9.98
N ARG A 105 -2.55 -21.55 -10.18
CA ARG A 105 -3.06 -21.13 -11.49
C ARG A 105 -2.08 -20.24 -12.27
N GLY A 106 -0.96 -19.84 -11.65
CA GLY A 106 0.02 -18.92 -12.23
C GLY A 106 -0.36 -17.45 -12.19
N GLN A 107 -1.42 -17.09 -11.47
CA GLN A 107 -1.86 -15.71 -11.36
C GLN A 107 -0.87 -14.91 -10.46
N PRO A 108 -0.32 -13.78 -10.92
CA PRO A 108 0.54 -12.94 -10.09
C PRO A 108 -0.25 -12.31 -8.94
N VAL A 109 0.39 -12.18 -7.78
CA VAL A 109 -0.25 -11.69 -6.54
C VAL A 109 0.55 -10.54 -5.92
N LEU A 110 -0.12 -9.41 -5.68
CA LEU A 110 0.38 -8.29 -4.90
C LEU A 110 -0.38 -8.20 -3.57
N ILE A 111 0.32 -8.36 -2.46
CA ILE A 111 -0.22 -8.29 -1.10
C ILE A 111 0.16 -6.96 -0.47
N GLY A 112 -0.82 -6.12 -0.16
CA GLY A 112 -0.62 -4.86 0.56
C GLY A 112 -0.82 -5.02 2.06
N THR A 113 0.21 -4.69 2.83
CA THR A 113 0.20 -4.65 4.30
C THR A 113 0.36 -3.22 4.81
N GLU A 114 -0.11 -2.97 6.02
CA GLU A 114 0.02 -1.65 6.66
C GLU A 114 1.37 -1.50 7.39
N GLU A 115 1.79 -2.54 8.10
CA GLU A 115 3.01 -2.54 8.90
C GLU A 115 4.05 -3.54 8.40
N VAL A 116 5.33 -3.22 8.65
CA VAL A 116 6.46 -4.13 8.37
C VAL A 116 6.34 -5.43 9.16
N SER A 117 5.84 -5.34 10.40
CA SER A 117 5.60 -6.48 11.28
C SER A 117 4.68 -7.53 10.63
N GLU A 118 3.59 -7.08 9.99
CA GLU A 118 2.65 -7.95 9.28
C GLU A 118 3.29 -8.58 8.04
N SER A 119 4.08 -7.81 7.28
CA SER A 119 4.82 -8.30 6.12
C SER A 119 5.76 -9.45 6.48
N GLU A 120 6.49 -9.33 7.59
CA GLU A 120 7.39 -10.37 8.08
C GLU A 120 6.63 -11.63 8.54
N ILE A 121 5.49 -11.47 9.21
CA ILE A 121 4.64 -12.58 9.62
C ILE A 121 4.14 -13.33 8.38
N LEU A 122 3.60 -12.61 7.39
CA LEU A 122 3.12 -13.20 6.15
C LEU A 122 4.24 -13.87 5.36
N SER A 123 5.40 -13.24 5.28
CA SER A 123 6.59 -13.82 4.64
C SER A 123 6.97 -15.17 5.27
N LYS A 124 7.01 -15.24 6.60
CA LYS A 124 7.27 -16.50 7.34
C LYS A 124 6.22 -17.56 7.03
N LEU A 125 4.94 -17.18 6.94
CA LEU A 125 3.86 -18.12 6.65
C LEU A 125 3.90 -18.64 5.20
N LEU A 126 4.20 -17.77 4.22
CA LEU A 126 4.36 -18.18 2.82
C LEU A 126 5.59 -19.06 2.63
N SER A 127 6.70 -18.75 3.30
CA SER A 127 7.92 -19.59 3.28
C SER A 127 7.67 -20.99 3.82
N LYS A 128 6.85 -21.14 4.88
CA LYS A 128 6.47 -22.47 5.42
C LYS A 128 5.73 -23.33 4.40
N GLU A 129 4.97 -22.71 3.51
CA GLU A 129 4.25 -23.38 2.42
C GLU A 129 5.09 -23.52 1.13
N ASN A 130 6.39 -23.24 1.19
CA ASN A 130 7.31 -23.23 0.03
C ASN A 130 6.89 -22.26 -1.09
N ILE A 131 6.19 -21.18 -0.74
CA ILE A 131 5.79 -20.15 -1.69
C ILE A 131 6.92 -19.13 -1.81
N LYS A 132 7.71 -19.21 -2.89
CA LYS A 132 8.65 -18.12 -3.26
C LYS A 132 7.90 -16.80 -3.41
N HIS A 133 8.39 -15.75 -2.74
CA HIS A 133 7.81 -14.40 -2.73
C HIS A 133 8.89 -13.35 -2.46
N THR A 134 8.57 -12.09 -2.74
CA THR A 134 9.43 -10.93 -2.47
C THR A 134 8.76 -10.00 -1.46
N VAL A 135 9.54 -9.33 -0.61
CA VAL A 135 9.02 -8.40 0.41
C VAL A 135 9.63 -7.01 0.20
N LEU A 136 8.78 -5.98 0.23
CA LEU A 136 9.15 -4.57 0.07
C LEU A 136 8.72 -3.76 1.28
N ASN A 137 9.68 -3.08 1.92
CA ASN A 137 9.49 -2.42 3.22
C ASN A 137 9.71 -0.89 3.19
N ALA A 138 9.64 -0.24 2.02
CA ALA A 138 9.77 1.22 1.84
C ALA A 138 11.06 1.84 2.43
N LYS A 139 12.11 1.02 2.64
CA LYS A 139 13.42 1.43 3.18
C LYS A 139 14.53 1.41 2.12
N GLN A 140 14.29 0.85 0.92
CA GLN A 140 15.34 0.62 -0.09
C GLN A 140 14.89 1.09 -1.48
N ASN A 141 14.89 2.42 -1.68
CA ASN A 141 14.31 3.06 -2.87
C ASN A 141 14.94 2.65 -4.22
N ALA A 142 16.23 2.26 -4.25
CA ALA A 142 16.94 2.03 -5.52
C ALA A 142 16.47 0.78 -6.29
N ASN A 143 16.10 -0.30 -5.59
CA ASN A 143 15.72 -1.58 -6.21
C ASN A 143 14.20 -1.85 -6.14
N GLU A 144 13.45 -1.06 -5.37
CA GLU A 144 12.01 -1.25 -5.19
C GLU A 144 11.23 -1.14 -6.51
N ALA A 145 11.64 -0.23 -7.40
CA ALA A 145 11.02 -0.08 -8.71
C ALA A 145 11.21 -1.32 -9.59
N GLU A 146 12.42 -1.87 -9.64
CA GLU A 146 12.70 -3.08 -10.42
C GLU A 146 11.90 -4.28 -9.91
N ILE A 147 11.86 -4.46 -8.59
CA ILE A 147 11.08 -5.54 -7.96
C ILE A 147 9.58 -5.40 -8.25
N ILE A 148 9.02 -4.18 -8.14
CA ILE A 148 7.60 -3.95 -8.45
C ILE A 148 7.30 -4.15 -9.93
N SER A 149 8.18 -3.75 -10.85
CA SER A 149 7.96 -4.01 -12.28
C SER A 149 7.84 -5.50 -12.60
N ASN A 150 8.50 -6.35 -11.81
CA ASN A 150 8.45 -7.80 -11.95
C ASN A 150 7.25 -8.45 -11.24
N ALA A 151 6.43 -7.67 -10.50
CA ALA A 151 5.27 -8.20 -9.77
C ALA A 151 4.10 -8.64 -10.68
N GLY A 152 4.16 -8.34 -11.99
CA GLY A 152 3.18 -8.78 -12.98
C GLY A 152 3.59 -10.05 -13.73
N ILE A 153 4.75 -10.64 -13.41
CA ILE A 153 5.24 -11.87 -14.03
C ILE A 153 4.45 -13.08 -13.52
N PHE A 154 4.18 -14.04 -14.40
CA PHE A 154 3.43 -15.26 -14.10
C PHE A 154 3.91 -15.95 -12.81
N GLY A 155 2.97 -16.21 -11.90
CA GLY A 155 3.21 -16.89 -10.62
C GLY A 155 4.03 -16.11 -9.60
N SER A 156 4.34 -14.83 -9.85
CA SER A 156 5.03 -13.96 -8.90
C SER A 156 4.14 -13.63 -7.69
N VAL A 157 4.77 -13.50 -6.52
CA VAL A 157 4.10 -13.12 -5.27
C VAL A 157 4.93 -12.03 -4.61
N THR A 158 4.33 -10.87 -4.40
CA THR A 158 5.01 -9.69 -3.87
C THR A 158 4.23 -9.14 -2.69
N ILE A 159 4.91 -8.93 -1.56
CA ILE A 159 4.37 -8.27 -0.36
C ILE A 159 4.90 -6.84 -0.34
N ALA A 160 4.00 -5.86 -0.28
CA ALA A 160 4.34 -4.44 -0.26
C ALA A 160 3.76 -3.77 1.00
N THR A 161 4.66 -3.30 1.86
CA THR A 161 4.31 -2.53 3.06
C THR A 161 4.00 -1.08 2.70
N ASN A 162 2.86 -0.56 3.14
CA ASN A 162 2.43 0.83 3.03
C ASN A 162 2.69 1.46 1.64
N MET A 163 2.20 0.79 0.58
CA MET A 163 2.36 1.23 -0.81
C MET A 163 3.82 1.32 -1.30
N ALA A 164 4.72 0.47 -0.81
CA ALA A 164 6.09 0.35 -1.35
C ALA A 164 6.10 0.20 -2.90
N GLY A 165 7.06 0.85 -3.55
CA GLY A 165 7.10 1.01 -5.02
C GLY A 165 5.93 1.81 -5.60
N ARG A 166 5.48 2.85 -4.88
CA ARG A 166 4.52 3.82 -5.40
C ARG A 166 5.09 4.57 -6.60
N GLY A 167 4.34 4.61 -7.70
CA GLY A 167 4.74 5.32 -8.92
C GLY A 167 5.30 4.39 -10.00
N THR A 168 5.73 3.18 -9.64
CA THR A 168 6.14 2.16 -10.61
C THR A 168 4.93 1.43 -11.18
N ASP A 169 4.93 1.26 -12.50
CA ASP A 169 3.92 0.52 -13.23
C ASP A 169 4.17 -1.00 -13.18
N ILE A 170 3.10 -1.79 -13.12
CA ILE A 170 3.17 -3.25 -13.07
C ILE A 170 2.62 -3.79 -14.39
N LYS A 171 3.53 -4.18 -15.27
CA LYS A 171 3.18 -4.76 -16.57
C LYS A 171 2.94 -6.25 -16.43
N LEU A 172 1.90 -6.74 -17.10
CA LEU A 172 1.56 -8.15 -17.09
C LEU A 172 2.21 -8.86 -18.27
N THR A 173 2.64 -10.10 -18.07
CA THR A 173 2.98 -10.99 -19.19
C THR A 173 1.71 -11.58 -19.79
N GLU A 174 1.80 -12.13 -21.01
CA GLU A 174 0.66 -12.77 -21.68
C GLU A 174 0.08 -13.93 -20.85
N GLU A 175 0.94 -14.70 -20.18
CA GLU A 175 0.52 -15.80 -19.32
C GLU A 175 -0.18 -15.29 -18.06
N SER A 176 0.29 -14.19 -17.47
CA SER A 176 -0.38 -13.55 -16.33
C SER A 176 -1.77 -13.07 -16.69
N VAL A 177 -1.93 -12.54 -17.90
CA VAL A 177 -3.21 -12.09 -18.44
C VAL A 177 -4.16 -13.26 -18.63
N ALA A 178 -3.68 -14.33 -19.26
CA ALA A 178 -4.46 -15.57 -19.41
C ALA A 178 -4.84 -16.18 -18.06
N ALA A 179 -4.01 -16.00 -17.03
CA ALA A 179 -4.27 -16.43 -15.65
C ALA A 179 -5.23 -15.50 -14.86
N GLY A 180 -5.80 -14.47 -15.49
CA GLY A 180 -6.74 -13.54 -14.87
C GLY A 180 -6.11 -12.23 -14.36
N GLY A 181 -4.93 -11.88 -14.83
CA GLY A 181 -4.22 -10.64 -14.51
C GLY A 181 -3.74 -10.54 -13.05
N LEU A 182 -3.29 -9.34 -12.66
CA LEU A 182 -2.76 -9.10 -11.30
C LEU A 182 -3.85 -9.17 -10.23
N TYR A 183 -3.72 -10.14 -9.34
CA TYR A 183 -4.52 -10.24 -8.13
C TYR A 183 -3.96 -9.32 -7.05
N VAL A 184 -4.79 -8.42 -6.53
CA VAL A 184 -4.40 -7.50 -5.44
C VAL A 184 -5.15 -7.88 -4.18
N LEU A 185 -4.39 -8.11 -3.10
CA LEU A 185 -4.93 -8.49 -1.80
C LEU A 185 -4.56 -7.45 -0.74
N GLY A 186 -5.55 -6.84 -0.10
CA GLY A 186 -5.36 -6.03 1.11
C GLY A 186 -5.46 -6.89 2.37
N THR A 187 -4.49 -6.79 3.28
CA THR A 187 -4.49 -7.55 4.54
C THR A 187 -5.30 -6.91 5.66
N ASN A 188 -5.61 -5.62 5.52
CA ASN A 188 -6.43 -4.80 6.40
C ASN A 188 -7.10 -3.69 5.56
N LYS A 189 -7.99 -2.94 6.19
CA LYS A 189 -8.46 -1.65 5.67
C LYS A 189 -7.72 -0.53 6.37
N ALA A 190 -7.23 0.43 5.59
CA ALA A 190 -6.68 1.66 6.14
C ALA A 190 -7.79 2.56 6.71
N GLU A 191 -7.41 3.49 7.58
CA GLU A 191 -8.33 4.50 8.12
C GLU A 191 -8.96 5.35 7.01
N ALA A 192 -8.16 5.71 6.00
CA ALA A 192 -8.61 6.44 4.84
C ALA A 192 -8.83 5.50 3.65
N ARG A 193 -10.06 5.47 3.12
CA ARG A 193 -10.43 4.69 1.91
C ARG A 193 -9.55 5.00 0.70
N ARG A 194 -8.98 6.20 0.67
CA ARG A 194 -8.00 6.63 -0.33
C ARG A 194 -6.82 5.67 -0.45
N ILE A 195 -6.32 5.15 0.67
CA ILE A 195 -5.15 4.26 0.71
C ILE A 195 -5.51 2.89 0.11
N ASP A 196 -6.66 2.33 0.51
CA ASP A 196 -7.17 1.09 -0.08
C ASP A 196 -7.37 1.22 -1.60
N ASN A 197 -7.89 2.37 -2.04
CA ASN A 197 -8.07 2.66 -3.46
C ASN A 197 -6.73 2.75 -4.22
N GLN A 198 -5.67 3.22 -3.57
CA GLN A 198 -4.33 3.26 -4.18
C GLN A 198 -3.77 1.86 -4.39
N LEU A 199 -3.96 0.96 -3.41
CA LEU A 199 -3.57 -0.43 -3.52
C LEU A 199 -4.36 -1.12 -4.63
N ARG A 200 -5.69 -0.99 -4.60
CA ARG A 200 -6.59 -1.55 -5.62
C ARG A 200 -6.30 -1.05 -7.02
N GLY A 201 -5.91 0.22 -7.18
CA GLY A 201 -5.50 0.82 -8.46
C GLY A 201 -4.17 0.32 -9.02
N ARG A 202 -3.50 -0.65 -8.35
CA ARG A 202 -2.32 -1.34 -8.89
C ARG A 202 -2.68 -2.40 -9.92
N SER A 203 -3.91 -2.89 -9.96
CA SER A 203 -4.42 -3.79 -11.01
C SER A 203 -5.48 -3.14 -11.89
N GLY A 204 -5.77 -3.78 -13.03
CA GLY A 204 -6.69 -3.26 -14.04
C GLY A 204 -6.12 -2.08 -14.84
N ARG A 205 -4.79 -2.07 -15.03
CA ARG A 205 -4.08 -1.07 -15.85
C ARG A 205 -4.15 -1.43 -17.33
N GLN A 206 -4.00 -0.41 -18.17
CA GLN A 206 -4.10 -0.53 -19.62
C GLN A 206 -2.73 -0.86 -20.20
N ASP A 207 -2.41 -2.14 -20.28
CA ASP A 207 -1.28 -2.66 -21.05
C ASP A 207 -1.51 -4.15 -21.37
N VAL A 208 -2.60 -4.42 -22.10
CA VAL A 208 -2.74 -5.65 -22.88
C VAL A 208 -3.62 -5.41 -24.10
N ASP A 209 -2.94 -5.41 -25.25
CA ASP A 209 -3.42 -5.33 -26.64
C ASP A 209 -4.69 -6.20 -26.90
N PRO A 210 -5.47 -5.93 -27.98
CA PRO A 210 -6.93 -6.15 -28.15
C PRO A 210 -7.47 -7.59 -28.09
N ALA A 211 -6.66 -8.56 -27.64
CA ALA A 211 -7.03 -9.96 -27.49
C ALA A 211 -7.81 -10.29 -26.20
N ILE A 212 -7.92 -9.37 -25.23
CA ILE A 212 -8.84 -9.55 -24.08
C ILE A 212 -10.24 -9.04 -24.44
N ALA A 213 -10.78 -9.57 -25.53
CA ALA A 213 -12.21 -9.71 -25.77
C ALA A 213 -12.77 -10.98 -25.08
N LEU A 214 -11.95 -11.68 -24.28
CA LEU A 214 -12.28 -12.95 -23.63
C LEU A 214 -12.18 -12.85 -22.10
N GLY A 215 -13.14 -12.17 -21.49
CA GLY A 215 -13.86 -12.60 -20.27
C GLY A 215 -13.11 -13.12 -19.02
N ALA A 216 -11.80 -12.95 -18.86
CA ALA A 216 -11.09 -13.41 -17.66
C ALA A 216 -11.10 -12.32 -16.56
N PRO A 217 -11.75 -12.54 -15.41
CA PRO A 217 -11.91 -11.53 -14.38
C PRO A 217 -10.60 -11.26 -13.62
N ILE A 218 -10.22 -9.98 -13.53
CA ILE A 218 -9.11 -9.51 -12.68
C ILE A 218 -9.64 -9.23 -11.28
N ALA A 219 -9.43 -10.12 -10.32
CA ALA A 219 -9.96 -9.96 -8.97
C ALA A 219 -9.07 -9.05 -8.09
N ALA A 220 -9.67 -8.17 -7.31
CA ALA A 220 -9.06 -7.49 -6.18
C ALA A 220 -9.92 -7.74 -4.95
N ALA A 221 -9.32 -8.24 -3.86
CA ALA A 221 -10.06 -8.56 -2.63
C ALA A 221 -9.38 -7.94 -1.41
N SER A 222 -10.17 -7.47 -0.45
CA SER A 222 -9.66 -7.07 0.87
C SER A 222 -10.13 -8.07 1.92
N LYS A 223 -9.22 -8.50 2.79
CA LYS A 223 -9.51 -9.42 3.89
C LYS A 223 -9.19 -8.71 5.19
N SER A 224 -10.21 -8.28 5.94
CA SER A 224 -10.03 -7.58 7.21
C SER A 224 -10.41 -8.47 8.40
N SER A 225 -9.89 -8.19 9.59
CA SER A 225 -10.42 -8.77 10.83
C SER A 225 -11.44 -7.82 11.44
N GLY A 226 -12.61 -8.33 11.79
CA GLY A 226 -13.64 -7.53 12.45
C GLY A 226 -13.29 -7.33 13.92
N HIS A 227 -13.23 -6.07 14.37
CA HIS A 227 -13.31 -5.76 15.80
C HIS A 227 -14.78 -5.94 16.21
N PHE A 228 -15.15 -7.11 16.73
CA PHE A 228 -16.38 -7.22 17.49
C PHE A 228 -16.09 -6.61 18.86
N ALA A 229 -16.54 -5.38 19.06
CA ALA A 229 -16.67 -4.82 20.40
C ALA A 229 -17.68 -5.69 21.16
N THR A 230 -17.21 -6.40 22.18
CA THR A 230 -18.07 -6.95 23.24
C THR A 230 -18.48 -5.83 24.19
#